data_AF-A0A358Q4H3-F1
#
_entry.id   AF-A0A358Q4H3-F1
#
_cell.length_a   1.000
_cell.length_b   1.000
_cell.length_c   1.000
_cell.angle_alpha   90.00
_cell.angle_beta   90.00
_cell.angle_gamma   90.00
#
_symmetry.space_group_name_H-M   'P 1'
#
loop_
_entity.id
_entity.type
_entity.pdbx_description
1 polymer ?
#
loop_
_entity_poly.entity_id
_entity_poly.type
_entity_poly.pdbx_seq_one_letter_code
_entity_poly.pdbx_strand_id
1 'polypeptide(L)' 'MEQLIDQQIEELRLEMHEVASDKNLTDYRVVSISCKLDALINEFYVMKRLKISS' A
#
# COMPACT_ATOMS: atom_id res chain seq x y z
N MET A 1 5.48 11.11 -10.32
CA MET A 1 5.51 9.65 -10.11
C MET A 1 5.53 9.33 -8.61
N GLU A 2 6.47 9.89 -7.83
CA GLU A 2 6.46 9.80 -6.35
C GLU A 2 5.13 10.26 -5.72
N GLN A 3 4.62 11.43 -6.09
CA GLN A 3 3.36 11.96 -5.55
C GLN A 3 2.13 11.08 -5.85
N LEU A 4 2.15 10.31 -6.95
CA LEU A 4 1.07 9.39 -7.32
C LEU A 4 1.10 8.12 -6.46
N ILE A 5 2.29 7.64 -6.10
CA ILE A 5 2.47 6.49 -5.22
C ILE A 5 2.08 6.87 -3.79
N ASP A 6 2.46 8.05 -3.33
CA ASP A 6 2.08 8.54 -1.99
C ASP A 6 0.55 8.66 -1.85
N GLN A 7 -0.15 9.17 -2.88
CA GLN A 7 -1.61 9.22 -2.89
C GLN A 7 -2.25 7.83 -2.86
N GLN A 8 -1.75 6.89 -3.67
CA GLN A 8 -2.29 5.52 -3.70
C GLN A 8 -2.06 4.76 -2.39
N ILE A 9 -0.92 4.96 -1.74
CA ILE A 9 -0.65 4.38 -0.42
C ILE A 9 -1.65 4.89 0.60
N GLU A 10 -1.95 6.18 0.59
CA GLU A 10 -2.83 6.78 1.59
C GLU A 10 -4.30 6.49 1.36
N GLU A 11 -4.73 6.38 0.10
CA GLU A 11 -6.05 5.84 -0.25
C GLU A 11 -6.22 4.39 0.22
N LEU A 12 -5.25 3.52 -0.06
CA LEU A 12 -5.31 2.12 0.36
C LEU A 12 -5.21 1.95 1.88
N ARG A 13 -4.51 2.85 2.58
CA ARG A 13 -4.50 2.88 4.04
C ARG A 13 -5.87 3.21 4.62
N LEU A 14 -6.56 4.20 4.07
CA LEU A 14 -7.93 4.54 4.48
C LEU A 14 -8.88 3.37 4.22
N GLU A 15 -8.80 2.75 3.04
CA GLU A 15 -9.61 1.59 2.67
C GLU A 15 -9.33 0.38 3.58
N MET A 16 -8.07 0.12 3.91
CA MET A 16 -7.69 -0.92 4.88
C MET A 16 -8.26 -0.62 6.26
N HIS A 17 -8.25 0.64 6.70
CA HIS A 17 -8.77 1.02 8.00
C HIS A 17 -10.29 0.85 8.09
N GLU A 18 -11.00 1.19 7.02
CA GLU A 18 -12.45 1.03 6.92
C GLU A 18 -12.85 -0.46 6.89
N VAL A 19 -12.19 -1.27 6.06
CA VAL A 19 -12.47 -2.71 5.97
C VAL A 19 -12.09 -3.46 7.25
N ALA A 20 -10.99 -3.08 7.91
CA ALA A 20 -10.58 -3.66 9.19
C ALA A 20 -11.46 -3.21 10.36
N SER A 21 -12.13 -2.05 10.27
CA SER A 21 -13.10 -1.61 11.28
C SER A 21 -14.41 -2.40 11.21
N ASP A 22 -14.78 -2.89 10.03
CA ASP A 22 -16.05 -3.58 9.78
C ASP A 22 -15.90 -5.12 9.81
N LYS A 23 -14.68 -5.65 9.62
CA LYS A 23 -14.43 -7.10 9.48
C LYS A 23 -13.17 -7.58 10.17
N ASN A 24 -13.16 -8.86 10.54
CA ASN A 24 -11.98 -9.53 11.06
C ASN A 24 -10.82 -9.46 10.05
N LEU A 25 -9.60 -9.24 10.56
CA LEU A 25 -8.36 -9.09 9.77
C LEU A 25 -8.03 -10.30 8.86
N THR A 26 -8.73 -11.42 9.04
CA THR A 26 -8.64 -12.63 8.21
C THR A 26 -9.60 -12.65 7.02
N ASP A 27 -10.45 -11.62 6.87
CA ASP A 27 -11.31 -11.51 5.70
C ASP A 27 -10.45 -11.37 4.44
N TYR A 28 -10.82 -12.12 3.39
CA TYR A 28 -10.12 -12.14 2.11
C TYR A 28 -9.92 -10.74 1.53
N ARG A 29 -10.83 -9.79 1.83
CA ARG A 29 -10.73 -8.40 1.38
C ARG A 29 -9.57 -7.67 2.06
N VAL A 30 -9.39 -7.85 3.37
CA VAL A 30 -8.28 -7.26 4.13
C VAL A 30 -6.95 -7.81 3.61
N VAL A 31 -6.88 -9.12 3.38
CA VAL A 31 -5.68 -9.78 2.83
C VAL A 31 -5.36 -9.25 1.42
N SER A 32 -6.36 -9.11 0.56
CA SER A 32 -6.20 -8.59 -0.80
C SER A 32 -5.69 -7.14 -0.82
N ILE A 33 -6.25 -6.28 0.04
CA ILE A 33 -5.81 -4.88 0.20
C ILE A 33 -4.38 -4.83 0.75
N SER A 34 -4.06 -5.66 1.75
CA SER A 34 -2.72 -5.75 2.34
C SER A 34 -1.67 -6.17 1.30
N CYS A 35 -1.97 -7.14 0.43
CA CYS A 35 -1.06 -7.53 -0.65
C CYS A 35 -0.79 -6.40 -1.65
N LYS A 36 -1.79 -5.57 -1.96
CA LYS A 36 -1.63 -4.41 -2.85
C LYS A 36 -0.77 -3.32 -2.22
N LEU A 37 -1.00 -3.03 -0.93
CA LEU A 37 -0.17 -2.11 -0.16
C LEU A 37 1.29 -2.55 -0.12
N ASP A 38 1.53 -3.84 0.13
CA ASP A 38 2.90 -4.38 0.19
C ASP A 38 3.62 -4.26 -1.16
N ALA A 39 2.93 -4.51 -2.27
CA ALA A 39 3.47 -4.33 -3.62
C ALA A 39 3.86 -2.85 -3.90
N LEU A 40 2.99 -1.89 -3.55
CA LEU A 40 3.26 -0.46 -3.73
C LEU A 40 4.41 0.04 -2.85
N ILE A 41 4.49 -0.43 -1.61
CA ILE A 41 5.61 -0.12 -0.71
C ILE A 41 6.93 -0.66 -1.27
N ASN A 42 6.91 -1.89 -1.80
CA ASN A 42 8.08 -2.47 -2.45
C ASN A 42 8.51 -1.69 -3.68
N GLU A 43 7.57 -1.27 -4.55
CA GLU A 43 7.88 -0.38 -5.69
C GLU A 43 8.48 0.94 -5.23
N PHE A 44 7.92 1.57 -4.19
CA PHE A 44 8.46 2.80 -3.62
C PHE A 44 9.91 2.63 -3.15
N TYR A 45 10.21 1.56 -2.41
CA TYR A 45 11.58 1.29 -1.97
C TYR A 45 12.54 0.96 -3.11
N VAL A 46 12.08 0.30 -4.17
CA VAL A 46 12.88 0.03 -5.38
C VAL A 46 13.20 1.34 -6.10
N MET A 47 12.20 2.21 -6.33
CA MET A 47 12.40 3.52 -6.94
C MET A 47 13.35 4.41 -6.12
N LYS A 48 13.21 4.38 -4.79
CA LYS A 48 14.09 5.15 -3.89
C LYS A 48 15.54 4.63 -3.89
N ARG A 49 15.74 3.30 -3.95
CA ARG A 49 17.08 2.70 -4.10
C ARG A 49 17.72 3.04 -5.45
N LEU A 50 16.95 3.03 -6.54
CA LEU A 50 17.43 3.42 -7.87
C LEU A 50 17.86 4.90 -7.92
N LYS A 51 17.16 5.80 -7.23
CA LYS A 51 17.57 7.21 -7.11
C LYS A 51 18.86 7.43 -6.29
N ILE A 52 19.16 6.56 -5.33
CA ILE A 52 20.35 6.68 -4.47
C ILE A 52 21.60 6.11 -5.17
N SER A 53 21.43 5.26 -6.19
CA SER A 53 22.52 4.60 -6.91
C SER A 53 22.86 5.25 -8.26
N SER A 54 22.33 6.45 -8.53
CA SER A 54 22.48 7.17 -9.80
C SER A 54 23.13 8.54 -9.63
#